data_AF-A0AAU6HZ11-F1
#
_entry.id   AF-A0AAU6HZ11-F1
#
_cell.length_a   1.000
_cell.length_b   1.000
_cell.length_c   1.000
_cell.angle_alpha   90.00
_cell.angle_beta   90.00
_cell.angle_gamma   90.00
#
_symmetry.space_group_name_H-M   'P 1'
#
loop_
_entity.id
_entity.type
_entity.pdbx_description
1 polymer ?
#
loop_
_entity_poly.entity_id
_entity_poly.type
_entity_poly.pdbx_seq_one_letter_code
_entity_poly.pdbx_strand_id
1 'polypeptide(L)'
;MLDLDRFAIDDGRHLPQLGIVEDESAAAGTARFRAGCSCGRMSPHPAGTREQALAAHIAHVNTKIGPSKGPEWLPVGVRAGILAVAMLIIWGACYAIGRVVSHDQDLTGATAKAVLGGSHLAGLALAFGLMVAARRYIAPTRA
;
A
#
# COMPACT_ATOMS: atom_id res chain seq x y z
N MET A 1 -0.89 -14.27 -25.12
CA MET A 1 0.18 -14.27 -24.10
C MET A 1 -0.13 -13.10 -23.18
N LEU A 2 -0.69 -13.37 -21.99
CA LEU A 2 -1.02 -12.33 -21.01
C LEU A 2 0.29 -11.78 -20.47
N ASP A 3 0.50 -10.48 -20.64
CA ASP A 3 1.65 -9.73 -20.18
C ASP A 3 1.64 -9.66 -18.64
N LEU A 4 2.35 -10.61 -18.02
CA LEU A 4 2.46 -10.78 -16.57
C LEU A 4 3.37 -9.70 -15.93
N ASP A 5 4.14 -8.93 -16.71
CA ASP A 5 4.98 -7.83 -16.19
C ASP A 5 4.14 -6.67 -15.65
N ARG A 6 2.85 -6.62 -16.04
CA ARG A 6 1.91 -5.63 -15.52
C ARG A 6 1.59 -5.80 -14.03
N PHE A 7 1.92 -6.96 -13.43
CA PHE A 7 1.67 -7.27 -12.03
C PHE A 7 2.91 -7.20 -11.14
N ALA A 8 4.01 -6.57 -11.57
CA ALA A 8 5.11 -6.31 -10.65
C ALA A 8 4.60 -5.45 -9.48
N ILE A 9 4.46 -6.10 -8.32
CA ILE A 9 4.01 -5.46 -7.08
C ILE A 9 5.13 -4.49 -6.71
N ASP A 10 4.78 -3.21 -6.57
CA ASP A 10 5.69 -2.20 -6.05
C ASP A 10 6.00 -2.58 -4.59
N ASP A 11 7.22 -3.05 -4.36
CA ASP A 11 7.72 -3.49 -3.05
C ASP A 11 8.14 -2.31 -2.17
N GLY A 12 7.99 -1.08 -2.66
CA GLY A 12 8.38 0.15 -1.98
C GLY A 12 9.86 0.49 -2.15
N ARG A 13 10.69 -0.38 -2.76
CA ARG A 13 12.12 -0.14 -2.95
C ARG A 13 12.38 0.59 -4.26
N HIS A 14 12.61 1.89 -4.16
CA HIS A 14 12.93 2.76 -5.29
C HIS A 14 14.36 3.31 -5.22
N LEU A 15 15.34 2.44 -5.49
CA LEU A 15 16.76 2.80 -5.48
C LEU A 15 17.14 3.54 -6.77
N PRO A 16 17.91 4.64 -6.68
CA PRO A 16 18.37 5.38 -7.85
C PRO A 16 19.42 4.59 -8.62
N GLN A 17 19.25 4.53 -9.94
CA GLN A 17 20.22 3.98 -10.89
C GLN A 17 20.73 5.12 -11.79
N LEU A 18 21.82 5.76 -11.41
CA LEU A 18 22.38 6.88 -12.19
C LEU A 18 23.36 6.34 -13.24
N GLY A 19 23.03 6.51 -14.51
CA GLY A 19 23.90 6.19 -15.65
C GLY A 19 24.42 7.44 -16.33
N ILE A 20 25.68 7.41 -16.80
CA ILE A 20 26.21 8.44 -17.70
C ILE A 20 25.75 8.11 -19.12
N VAL A 21 25.25 9.11 -19.83
CA VAL A 21 24.87 8.96 -21.24
C VAL A 21 26.02 9.45 -22.11
N GLU A 22 26.80 8.53 -22.64
CA GLU A 22 28.08 8.81 -23.33
C GLU A 22 27.90 9.72 -24.54
N ASP A 23 26.92 9.45 -25.40
CA ASP A 23 26.65 10.24 -26.61
C ASP A 23 26.26 11.69 -26.29
N GLU A 24 25.36 11.88 -25.32
CA GLU A 24 24.93 13.20 -24.88
C GLU A 24 26.06 13.93 -24.13
N SER A 25 26.93 13.19 -23.45
CA SER A 25 28.11 13.75 -22.76
C SER A 25 29.15 14.25 -23.75
N ALA A 26 29.41 13.50 -24.82
CA ALA A 26 30.33 13.87 -25.89
C ALA A 26 29.84 15.14 -26.61
N ALA A 27 28.53 15.21 -26.93
CA ALA A 27 27.94 16.38 -27.56
C ALA A 27 27.95 17.63 -26.66
N ALA A 28 27.78 17.46 -25.35
CA ALA A 28 27.75 18.57 -24.40
C ALA A 28 29.13 19.00 -23.86
N GLY A 29 30.19 18.27 -24.21
CA GLY A 29 31.55 18.48 -23.67
C GLY A 29 31.66 18.30 -22.15
N THR A 30 30.65 17.71 -21.51
CA THR A 30 30.50 17.55 -20.05
C THR A 30 29.68 16.31 -19.74
N ALA A 31 29.94 15.65 -18.60
CA ALA A 31 29.21 14.43 -18.23
C ALA A 31 27.70 14.69 -18.04
N ARG A 32 26.88 13.93 -18.77
CA ARG A 32 25.41 13.95 -18.69
C ARG A 32 24.90 12.68 -18.04
N PHE A 33 23.94 12.84 -17.13
CA PHE A 33 23.40 11.77 -16.31
C PHE A 33 21.92 11.54 -16.62
N ARG A 34 21.49 10.29 -16.56
CA ARG A 34 20.09 9.87 -16.63
C ARG A 34 19.77 8.97 -15.43
N ALA A 35 18.63 9.21 -14.79
CA ALA A 35 18.18 8.41 -13.66
C ALA A 35 17.23 7.28 -14.08
N GLY A 36 17.60 6.04 -13.78
CA GLY A 36 16.66 4.93 -13.67
C GLY A 36 16.19 4.75 -12.22
N CYS A 37 15.10 4.01 -12.06
CA CYS A 37 14.66 3.51 -10.76
C CYS A 37 14.64 1.99 -10.79
N SER A 38 15.02 1.33 -9.68
CA SER A 38 14.95 -0.13 -9.52
C SER A 38 13.59 -0.74 -9.82
N CYS A 39 12.51 0.05 -9.76
CA CYS A 39 11.17 -0.41 -10.11
C CYS A 39 10.95 -0.59 -11.63
N GLY A 40 11.90 -0.17 -12.47
CA GLY A 40 11.83 -0.29 -13.94
C GLY A 40 10.75 0.57 -14.62
N ARG A 41 10.04 1.40 -13.87
CA ARG A 41 8.84 2.15 -14.32
C ARG A 41 9.06 3.65 -14.41
N MET A 42 10.30 4.11 -14.32
CA MET A 42 10.61 5.52 -14.45
C MET A 42 10.47 5.92 -15.93
N SER A 43 9.68 6.95 -16.19
CA SER A 43 9.49 7.45 -17.55
C SER A 43 10.82 7.94 -18.13
N PRO A 44 11.05 7.74 -19.44
CA PRO A 44 12.19 8.35 -20.12
C PRO A 44 12.19 9.86 -19.90
N HIS A 45 13.35 10.41 -19.58
CA HIS A 45 13.58 11.84 -19.37
C HIS A 45 14.96 12.20 -19.95
N PRO A 46 15.16 13.44 -20.41
CA PRO A 46 16.41 13.86 -21.04
C PRO A 46 17.60 13.75 -20.08
N ALA A 47 18.81 13.48 -20.60
CA ALA A 47 19.98 13.48 -19.75
C ALA A 47 20.36 14.91 -19.37
N GLY A 48 20.75 15.08 -18.11
CA GLY A 48 20.98 16.38 -17.49
C GLY A 48 22.24 16.41 -16.68
N THR A 49 22.35 17.40 -15.79
CA THR A 49 23.34 17.34 -14.71
C THR A 49 22.99 16.21 -13.74
N ARG A 50 23.94 15.87 -12.86
CA ARG A 50 23.71 14.87 -11.81
C ARG A 50 22.55 15.28 -10.90
N GLU A 51 22.42 16.56 -10.57
CA GLU A 51 21.32 17.08 -9.74
C GLU A 51 19.98 16.95 -10.47
N GLN A 52 19.93 17.22 -11.78
CA GLN A 52 18.71 17.08 -12.58
C GLN A 52 18.24 15.63 -12.65
N ALA A 53 19.16 14.68 -12.84
CA ALA A 53 18.85 13.26 -12.82
C ALA A 53 18.34 12.81 -11.43
N LEU A 54 18.99 13.25 -10.35
CA LEU A 54 18.53 12.96 -8.99
C LEU A 54 17.15 13.57 -8.70
N ALA A 55 16.90 14.82 -9.13
CA ALA A 55 15.61 15.48 -8.98
C ALA A 55 14.50 14.73 -9.74
N ALA A 56 14.80 14.23 -10.95
CA ALA A 56 13.88 13.38 -11.70
C ALA A 56 13.56 12.08 -10.96
N HIS A 57 14.57 11.43 -10.36
CA HIS A 57 14.37 10.24 -9.52
C HIS A 57 13.48 10.56 -8.31
N ILE A 58 13.77 11.63 -7.57
CA ILE A 58 13.00 12.05 -6.41
C ILE A 58 11.55 12.36 -6.82
N ALA A 59 11.33 13.05 -7.93
CA ALA A 59 10.00 13.30 -8.47
C ALA A 59 9.26 11.99 -8.77
N HIS A 60 9.93 11.04 -9.43
CA HIS A 60 9.37 9.71 -9.68
C HIS A 60 8.98 8.99 -8.39
N VAL A 61 9.90 8.89 -7.43
CA VAL A 61 9.67 8.27 -6.11
C VAL A 61 8.48 8.93 -5.42
N ASN A 62 8.42 10.25 -5.38
CA ASN A 62 7.32 10.98 -4.75
C ASN A 62 5.96 10.70 -5.43
N THR A 63 5.92 10.49 -6.74
CA THR A 63 4.67 10.09 -7.42
C THR A 63 4.28 8.62 -7.15
N LYS A 64 5.24 7.72 -6.97
CA LYS A 64 5.00 6.28 -6.77
C LYS A 64 4.71 5.92 -5.32
N ILE A 65 5.52 6.43 -4.41
CA ILE A 65 5.36 6.24 -2.97
C ILE A 65 4.19 7.10 -2.46
N GLY A 66 3.93 8.24 -3.12
CA GLY A 66 2.87 9.17 -2.75
C GLY A 66 3.07 9.78 -1.36
N PRO A 67 2.56 11.00 -1.09
CA PRO A 67 2.27 11.36 0.29
C PRO A 67 1.30 10.30 0.85
N SER A 68 1.41 9.96 2.13
CA SER A 68 0.42 9.10 2.78
C SER A 68 -0.97 9.62 2.38
N LYS A 69 -1.82 8.81 1.72
CA LYS A 69 -3.10 9.30 1.17
C LYS A 69 -4.11 9.74 2.25
N GLY A 70 -3.72 9.68 3.52
CA GLY A 70 -4.54 10.14 4.63
C GLY A 70 -4.34 11.64 4.88
N PRO A 71 -5.33 12.28 5.53
CA PRO A 71 -5.36 13.71 5.77
C PRO A 71 -4.12 14.22 6.51
N GLU A 72 -3.40 15.20 5.97
CA GLU A 72 -2.15 15.74 6.54
C GLU A 72 -2.29 16.18 8.02
N TRP A 73 -3.49 16.60 8.42
CA TRP A 73 -3.81 17.01 9.79
C TRP A 73 -3.93 15.87 10.80
N LEU A 74 -4.00 14.61 10.35
CA LEU A 74 -4.24 13.45 11.21
C LEU A 74 -2.97 12.61 11.37
N PRO A 75 -2.36 12.56 12.57
CA PRO A 75 -1.14 11.78 12.81
C PRO A 75 -1.33 10.29 12.52
N VAL A 76 -0.27 9.63 12.04
CA VAL A 76 -0.27 8.19 11.71
C VAL A 76 -0.79 7.33 12.87
N GLY A 77 -0.37 7.62 14.10
CA GLY A 77 -0.83 6.90 15.29
C GLY A 77 -2.35 7.01 15.51
N VAL A 78 -2.93 8.17 15.22
CA VAL A 78 -4.39 8.37 15.31
C VAL A 78 -5.12 7.61 14.21
N ARG A 79 -4.58 7.59 12.98
CA ARG A 79 -5.13 6.79 11.87
C ARG A 79 -5.12 5.30 12.20
N ALA A 80 -4.03 4.81 12.78
CA ALA A 80 -3.91 3.43 13.23
C ALA A 80 -4.90 3.12 14.37
N GLY A 81 -5.06 4.06 15.32
CA GLY A 81 -6.06 3.95 16.39
C GLY A 81 -7.49 3.86 15.86
N ILE A 82 -7.87 4.74 14.92
CA ILE A 82 -9.19 4.71 14.28
C ILE A 82 -9.41 3.39 13.53
N LEU A 83 -8.41 2.88 12.81
CA LEU A 83 -8.52 1.59 12.15
C LEU A 83 -8.75 0.46 13.17
N ALA A 84 -7.97 0.43 14.25
CA ALA A 84 -8.11 -0.60 15.29
C ALA A 84 -9.51 -0.58 15.90
N VAL A 85 -10.05 0.62 16.20
CA VAL A 85 -11.42 0.79 16.69
C VAL A 85 -12.44 0.27 15.67
N ALA A 86 -12.31 0.64 14.40
CA ALA A 86 -13.21 0.18 13.34
C ALA A 86 -13.18 -1.35 13.17
N MET A 87 -12.01 -1.97 13.25
CA MET A 87 -11.85 -3.43 13.22
C MET A 87 -12.56 -4.10 14.40
N LEU A 88 -12.43 -3.55 15.61
CA LEU A 88 -13.11 -4.06 16.81
C LEU A 88 -14.63 -3.95 16.69
N ILE A 89 -15.14 -2.83 16.14
CA ILE A 89 -16.57 -2.63 15.90
C ILE A 89 -17.10 -3.68 14.92
N ILE A 90 -16.42 -3.89 13.79
CA ILE A 90 -16.83 -4.89 12.78
C ILE A 90 -16.84 -6.29 13.39
N TRP A 91 -15.76 -6.68 14.07
CA TRP A 91 -15.67 -7.99 14.70
C TRP A 91 -16.75 -8.19 15.76
N GLY A 92 -16.94 -7.20 16.64
CA GLY A 92 -17.96 -7.23 17.69
C GLY A 92 -19.38 -7.29 17.13
N ALA A 93 -19.68 -6.54 16.07
CA ALA A 93 -20.98 -6.57 15.40
C ALA A 93 -21.26 -7.95 14.78
N CYS A 94 -20.29 -8.55 14.09
CA CYS A 94 -20.44 -9.90 13.55
C CYS A 94 -20.72 -10.92 14.66
N TYR A 95 -19.99 -10.85 15.78
CA TYR A 95 -20.22 -11.73 16.92
C TYR A 95 -21.61 -11.52 17.54
N ALA A 96 -22.04 -10.27 17.73
CA ALA A 96 -23.37 -9.93 18.24
C ALA A 96 -24.48 -10.44 17.33
N ILE A 97 -24.35 -10.30 16.01
CA ILE A 97 -25.29 -10.88 15.03
C ILE A 97 -25.34 -12.41 15.17
N GLY A 98 -24.20 -13.08 15.31
CA GLY A 98 -24.15 -14.53 15.55
C GLY A 98 -24.89 -14.96 16.82
N ARG A 99 -24.80 -14.14 17.89
CA ARG A 99 -25.56 -14.35 19.13
C ARG A 99 -27.06 -14.17 18.94
N VAL A 100 -27.47 -13.10 18.25
CA VAL A 100 -28.89 -12.84 17.95
C VAL A 100 -29.47 -13.96 17.09
N VAL A 101 -28.79 -14.36 16.00
CA VAL A 101 -29.24 -15.48 15.15
C VAL A 101 -29.32 -16.78 15.92
N SER A 102 -28.35 -17.09 16.78
CA SER A 102 -28.40 -18.31 17.59
C SER A 102 -29.59 -18.31 18.55
N HIS A 103 -29.95 -17.13 19.08
CA HIS A 103 -31.07 -16.98 19.99
C HIS A 103 -32.41 -17.02 19.27
N ASP A 104 -32.58 -16.24 18.20
CA ASP A 104 -33.84 -16.14 17.43
C ASP A 104 -34.20 -17.45 16.73
N GLN A 105 -33.22 -18.33 16.49
CA GLN A 105 -33.42 -19.64 15.88
C GLN A 105 -33.41 -20.77 16.91
N ASP A 106 -33.40 -20.46 18.20
CA ASP A 106 -33.32 -21.42 19.32
C ASP A 106 -32.23 -22.49 19.12
N LEU A 107 -31.09 -22.10 18.53
CA LEU A 107 -29.99 -23.00 18.29
C LEU A 107 -29.34 -23.38 19.62
N THR A 108 -29.06 -24.67 19.79
CA THR A 108 -28.42 -25.19 20.99
C THR A 108 -27.28 -26.15 20.65
N GLY A 109 -26.41 -26.41 21.62
CA GLY A 109 -25.34 -27.40 21.47
C GLY A 109 -24.35 -27.08 20.35
N ALA A 110 -24.13 -28.03 19.45
CA ALA A 110 -23.10 -27.93 18.41
C ALA A 110 -23.43 -26.88 17.33
N THR A 111 -24.70 -26.70 16.98
CA THR A 111 -25.12 -25.76 15.92
C THR A 111 -24.95 -24.31 16.37
N ALA A 112 -25.32 -23.98 17.61
CA ALA A 112 -25.05 -22.66 18.19
C ALA A 112 -23.55 -22.33 18.21
N LYS A 113 -22.70 -23.30 18.60
CA LYS A 113 -21.24 -23.13 18.59
C LYS A 113 -20.70 -22.92 17.17
N ALA A 114 -21.24 -23.63 16.18
CA ALA A 114 -20.85 -23.47 14.79
C ALA A 114 -21.21 -22.08 14.25
N VAL A 115 -22.41 -21.58 14.54
CA VAL A 115 -22.84 -20.23 14.15
C VAL A 115 -21.96 -19.17 14.81
N LEU A 116 -21.72 -19.26 16.12
CA LEU A 116 -20.85 -18.32 16.82
C LEU A 116 -19.41 -18.35 16.32
N GLY A 117 -18.87 -19.54 16.06
CA GLY A 117 -17.55 -19.70 15.47
C GLY A 117 -17.46 -19.10 14.07
N GLY A 118 -18.47 -19.34 13.23
CA GLY A 118 -18.58 -18.77 11.88
C GLY A 118 -18.67 -17.25 11.91
N SER A 119 -19.51 -16.68 12.77
CA SER A 119 -19.63 -15.23 12.96
C SER A 119 -18.33 -14.59 13.43
N HIS A 120 -17.59 -15.26 14.32
CA HIS A 120 -16.29 -14.79 14.79
C HIS A 120 -15.25 -14.79 13.65
N LEU A 121 -15.18 -15.87 12.86
CA LEU A 121 -14.29 -15.95 11.69
C LEU A 121 -14.65 -14.92 10.62
N ALA A 122 -15.94 -14.72 10.35
CA ALA A 122 -16.42 -13.70 9.42
C ALA A 122 -16.02 -12.30 9.88
N GLY A 123 -16.18 -11.99 11.17
CA GLY A 123 -15.74 -10.72 11.76
C GLY A 123 -14.25 -10.49 11.61
N LEU A 124 -13.42 -11.52 11.86
CA LEU A 124 -11.97 -11.43 11.66
C LEU A 124 -11.60 -11.23 10.19
N ALA A 125 -12.24 -11.95 9.27
CA ALA A 125 -11.98 -11.82 7.83
C ALA A 125 -12.32 -10.42 7.32
N LEU A 126 -13.45 -9.84 7.75
CA LEU A 126 -13.85 -8.48 7.40
C LEU A 126 -12.91 -7.44 8.02
N ALA A 127 -12.55 -7.59 9.28
CA ALA A 127 -11.59 -6.70 9.95
C ALA A 127 -10.22 -6.72 9.26
N PHE A 128 -9.73 -7.90 8.89
CA PHE A 128 -8.48 -8.05 8.13
C PHE A 128 -8.59 -7.41 6.74
N GLY A 129 -9.71 -7.62 6.03
CA GLY A 129 -9.98 -6.97 4.76
C GLY A 129 -9.95 -5.44 4.86
N LEU A 130 -10.55 -4.88 5.92
CA LEU A 130 -10.49 -3.45 6.20
C LEU A 130 -9.05 -2.97 6.43
N MET A 131 -8.27 -3.68 7.23
CA MET A 131 -6.86 -3.36 7.46
C MET A 131 -6.07 -3.32 6.15
N VAL A 132 -6.24 -4.33 5.29
CA VAL A 132 -5.57 -4.40 3.98
C VAL A 132 -5.99 -3.23 3.07
N ALA A 133 -7.28 -2.90 3.03
CA ALA A 133 -7.79 -1.77 2.26
C ALA A 133 -7.27 -0.42 2.80
N ALA A 134 -7.17 -0.28 4.13
CA ALA A 134 -6.76 0.93 4.82
C ALA A 134 -5.24 1.13 4.87
N ARG A 135 -4.44 0.08 4.62
CA ARG A 135 -2.96 0.11 4.79
C ARG A 135 -2.29 1.31 4.13
N ARG A 136 -2.74 1.66 2.91
CA ARG A 136 -2.20 2.75 2.08
C ARG A 136 -2.42 4.16 2.65
N TYR A 137 -3.29 4.28 3.66
CA TYR A 137 -3.62 5.54 4.32
C TYR A 137 -2.91 5.72 5.67
N ILE A 138 -2.39 4.63 6.26
CA ILE A 138 -1.82 4.62 7.61
C ILE A 138 -0.30 4.72 7.55
N ALA A 139 0.35 3.95 6.69
CA ALA A 139 1.78 4.04 6.49
C ALA A 139 2.07 4.43 5.03
N PRO A 140 2.98 5.40 4.78
CA PRO A 140 3.75 5.35 3.54
C PRO A 140 4.36 3.96 3.46
N THR A 141 4.27 3.28 2.31
CA THR A 141 5.13 2.13 2.04
C THR A 141 6.55 2.63 2.22
N ARG A 142 7.20 2.26 3.33
CA ARG A 142 8.52 2.78 3.69
C ARG A 142 9.48 2.41 2.55
N ALA A 143 10.22 3.43 2.11
CA ALA A 143 11.37 3.36 1.22
C ALA A 143 12.49 2.47 1.81
#